data_AF-X1QGU0-F1
#
_entry.id   AF-X1QGU0-F1
#
_cell.length_a   1.000
_cell.length_b   1.000
_cell.length_c   1.000
_cell.angle_alpha   90.00
_cell.angle_beta   90.00
_cell.angle_gamma   90.00
#
_symmetry.space_group_name_H-M   'P 1'
#
loop_
_entity.id
_entity.type
_entity.pdbx_description
1 polymer ?
#
loop_
_entity_poly.entity_id
_entity_poly.type
_entity_poly.pdbx_seq_one_letter_code
_entity_poly.pdbx_strand_id
1 'polypeptide(L)' 'MGFPYLSTIVFLPVIGAIVIALLPGANPRRIKLTAAAFTAVSFFLSLALFSMF' A
#
# COMPACT_ATOMS: atom_id res chain seq x y z
N MET A 1 5.48 -21.29 -8.50
CA MET A 1 4.19 -20.65 -8.19
C MET A 1 4.39 -19.15 -8.31
N GLY A 2 3.58 -18.46 -9.12
CA GLY A 2 3.77 -17.03 -9.42
C GLY A 2 3.50 -16.13 -8.22
N PHE A 3 4.00 -14.89 -8.28
CA PHE A 3 3.77 -13.89 -7.23
C PHE A 3 2.27 -13.54 -7.14
N PRO A 4 1.66 -13.50 -5.95
CA PRO A 4 0.22 -13.26 -5.78
C PRO A 4 -0.10 -11.76 -5.86
N TYR A 5 -0.07 -11.20 -7.07
CA TYR A 5 -0.25 -9.76 -7.31
C TYR A 5 -1.59 -9.23 -6.81
N LEU A 6 -2.71 -9.92 -7.09
CA LEU A 6 -4.05 -9.48 -6.66
C LEU A 6 -4.15 -9.36 -5.14
N SER A 7 -3.74 -10.40 -4.41
CA SER A 7 -3.71 -10.36 -2.94
C SER A 7 -2.80 -9.24 -2.44
N THR A 8 -1.62 -9.08 -3.04
CA THR A 8 -0.66 -8.04 -2.62
C THR A 8 -1.23 -6.64 -2.81
N ILE A 9 -1.82 -6.34 -3.98
CA ILE A 9 -2.41 -5.03 -4.30
C ILE A 9 -3.58 -4.70 -3.36
N VAL A 10 -4.40 -5.70 -2.99
CA VAL A 10 -5.56 -5.50 -2.11
C VAL A 10 -5.15 -5.34 -0.64
N PHE A 11 -4.20 -6.15 -0.16
CA PHE A 11 -3.84 -6.15 1.27
C PHE A 11 -2.77 -5.12 1.64
N LEU A 12 -1.93 -4.67 0.70
CA LEU A 12 -0.87 -3.70 1.00
C LEU A 12 -1.40 -2.34 1.52
N PRO A 13 -2.50 -1.76 0.99
CA PRO A 13 -3.13 -0.57 1.56
C PRO A 13 -3.73 -0.83 2.95
N VAL A 14 -4.30 -2.03 3.16
CA VAL A 14 -4.88 -2.43 4.45
C VAL A 14 -3.80 -2.51 5.53
N ILE A 15 -2.66 -3.10 5.21
CA ILE A 15 -1.48 -3.11 6.08
C ILE A 15 -1.03 -1.67 6.37
N GLY A 16 -0.99 -0.80 5.34
CA GLY A 16 -0.68 0.61 5.52
C GLY A 16 -1.62 1.34 6.49
N ALA A 17 -2.92 1.05 6.43
CA ALA A 17 -3.91 1.58 7.36
C ALA A 17 -3.69 1.08 8.79
N ILE A 18 -3.36 -0.21 8.97
CA ILE A 18 -3.02 -0.78 10.28
C ILE A 18 -1.77 -0.12 10.85
N VAL A 19 -0.73 0.07 10.03
CA VAL A 19 0.52 0.76 10.43
C VAL A 19 0.24 2.18 10.89
N ILE A 20 -0.64 2.91 10.20
CA ILE A 20 -1.06 4.26 10.59
C ILE A 20 -1.85 4.24 11.91
N ALA A 21 -2.78 3.30 12.07
CA ALA A 21 -3.61 3.19 13.27
C ALA A 21 -2.78 2.86 14.53
N LEU A 22 -1.69 2.12 14.36
CA LEU A 22 -0.78 1.76 15.45
C LEU A 22 0.29 2.83 15.74
N LEU A 23 0.28 3.97 15.04
CA LEU A 23 1.29 5.02 15.21
C LEU A 23 0.89 5.98 16.36
N PRO A 24 1.56 5.97 17.53
CA PRO A 24 1.25 6.89 18.63
C PRO A 24 1.80 8.30 18.33
N GLY A 25 1.06 9.34 18.72
CA GLY A 25 1.48 10.74 18.53
C GLY A 25 1.59 11.15 17.06
N ALA A 26 0.75 10.56 16.20
CA ALA A 26 0.90 10.65 14.76
C ALA A 26 0.76 12.08 14.23
N ASN A 27 1.90 12.69 13.86
CA ASN A 27 1.93 13.93 13.11
C ASN A 27 1.17 13.73 11.79
N PRO A 28 0.18 14.59 11.46
CA PRO A 28 -0.64 14.44 10.25
C PRO A 28 0.18 14.37 8.96
N ARG A 29 1.39 14.95 8.94
CA ARG A 29 2.31 14.86 7.81
C ARG A 29 2.88 13.44 7.65
N ARG A 30 3.19 12.75 8.75
CA ARG A 30 3.69 11.36 8.74
C ARG A 30 2.60 10.42 8.26
N ILE A 31 1.37 10.57 8.76
CA ILE A 31 0.20 9.79 8.33
C ILE A 31 0.01 9.87 6.82
N LYS A 32 0.01 11.10 6.27
CA LYS A 32 -0.16 11.33 4.83
C LYS A 32 0.98 10.69 4.01
N LEU A 33 2.23 10.82 4.46
CA LEU A 33 3.38 10.22 3.79
C LEU A 33 3.31 8.69 3.80
N THR A 34 2.98 8.07 4.94
CA THR A 34 2.80 6.61 5.03
C THR A 34 1.65 6.13 4.16
N ALA A 35 0.49 6.79 4.21
CA ALA A 35 -0.66 6.43 3.38
C ALA A 35 -0.32 6.52 1.89
N ALA A 36 0.33 7.62 1.48
CA ALA A 36 0.77 7.83 0.11
C ALA A 36 1.77 6.76 -0.33
N ALA A 37 2.73 6.38 0.52
CA ALA A 37 3.71 5.35 0.20
C ALA A 37 3.05 3.97 -0.05
N PHE A 38 2.21 3.49 0.88
CA PHE A 38 1.52 2.19 0.72
C PHE A 38 0.57 2.17 -0.49
N THR A 39 -0.10 3.29 -0.75
CA THR A 39 -1.00 3.44 -1.90
C THR A 39 -0.22 3.51 -3.21
N ALA A 40 0.89 4.25 -3.25
CA ALA A 40 1.73 4.37 -4.45
C ALA A 40 2.32 3.01 -4.85
N VAL A 41 2.82 2.22 -3.88
CA VAL A 41 3.33 0.87 -4.17
C VAL A 41 2.22 -0.02 -4.74
N SER A 42 1.02 0.02 -4.16
CA SER A 42 -0.14 -0.74 -4.65
C SER A 42 -0.57 -0.30 -6.05
N PHE A 43 -0.47 0.99 -6.35
CA PHE A 43 -0.74 1.56 -7.66
C PHE A 43 0.28 1.09 -8.71
N PHE A 44 1.58 1.17 -8.41
CA PHE A 44 2.62 0.70 -9.34
C PHE A 44 2.54 -0.81 -9.58
N LEU A 45 2.21 -1.60 -8.55
CA LEU A 45 1.93 -3.04 -8.71
C LEU A 45 0.73 -3.28 -9.63
N SER A 46 -0.35 -2.51 -9.46
CA SER A 46 -1.52 -2.57 -10.34
C SER A 46 -1.17 -2.23 -11.78
N LEU A 47 -0.37 -1.18 -11.99
CA LEU A 47 0.05 -0.74 -13.32
C LEU A 47 0.97 -1.77 -14.00
N ALA A 48 1.91 -2.34 -13.26
CA ALA A 48 2.79 -3.40 -13.75
C ALA A 48 1.99 -4.65 -14.14
N LEU A 49 1.03 -5.05 -13.30
CA LEU A 49 0.12 -6.17 -13.62
C LEU A 49 -0.70 -5.86 -14.86
N PHE A 50 -1.29 -4.66 -14.96
CA PHE A 50 -2.05 -4.24 -16.13
C PHE A 50 -1.21 -4.26 -17.42
N SER A 51 0.08 -3.90 -17.33
CA SER A 51 0.99 -3.92 -18.49
C SER A 51 1.44 -5.33 -18.89
N MET A 52 1.29 -6.31 -18.00
CA MET A 52 1.58 -7.73 -18.25
C MET A 52 0.38 -8.49 -18.83
N PHE A 53 -0.84 -7.93 -18.69
CA PHE A 53 -2.06 -8.43 -19.30
C PHE A 53 -2.25 -7.86 -20.71
#